data_AF-A0A3B0UGM6-F1
#
_entry.id   AF-A0A3B0UGM6-F1
#
_cell.length_a   1.000
_cell.length_b   1.000
_cell.length_c   1.000
_cell.angle_alpha   90.00
_cell.angle_beta   90.00
_cell.angle_gamma   90.00
#
_symmetry.space_group_name_H-M   'P 1'
#
loop_
_entity.id
_entity.type
_entity.pdbx_description
1 polymer ?
#
loop_
_entity_poly.entity_id
_entity_poly.type
_entity_poly.pdbx_seq_one_letter_code
_entity_poly.pdbx_strand_id
1 'polypeptide(L)' 'MLKRIAITGPESTGKSELAAWLASAYQTSWVPEYAREYL' A
#
# COMPACT_ATOMS: atom_id res chain seq x y z
N MET A 1 20.06 -5.11 4.84
CA MET A 1 19.33 -3.84 5.03
C MET A 1 17.91 -4.03 4.55
N LEU A 2 16.90 -3.65 5.35
CA LEU A 2 15.49 -3.74 4.97
C LEU A 2 15.14 -2.65 3.96
N LYS A 3 14.51 -3.00 2.83
CA LYS A 3 14.02 -2.04 1.83
C LYS A 3 12.57 -1.66 2.16
N ARG A 4 12.25 -0.37 2.11
CA ARG A 4 10.90 0.16 2.31
C ARG A 4 10.45 0.81 1.00
N ILE A 5 9.20 0.54 0.60
CA ILE A 5 8.61 1.03 -0.64
C ILE A 5 7.35 1.81 -0.27
N ALA A 6 7.22 3.03 -0.78
CA ALA A 6 6.02 3.85 -0.63
C ALA A 6 5.31 3.97 -1.98
N ILE A 7 4.01 3.70 -2.00
CA ILE A 7 3.16 3.88 -3.18
C ILE A 7 2.43 5.20 -3.02
N THR A 8 2.65 6.13 -3.95
CA THR A 8 2.11 7.50 -3.89
C THR A 8 1.22 7.79 -5.09
N GLY A 9 0.19 8.61 -4.89
CA GLY A 9 -0.71 9.07 -5.94
C GLY A 9 -1.99 9.66 -5.38
N PRO A 10 -2.88 10.21 -6.24
CA PRO A 10 -4.17 10.75 -5.82
C PRO A 10 -5.08 9.73 -5.14
N GLU A 11 -6.13 10.20 -4.49
CA GLU A 11 -7.21 9.35 -3.99
C GLU A 11 -7.85 8.54 -5.14
N SER A 12 -8.35 7.33 -4.85
CA SER A 12 -9.06 6.48 -5.82
C SER A 12 -8.25 6.07 -7.06
N THR A 13 -6.93 5.96 -6.94
CA THR A 13 -6.01 5.49 -8.00
C THR A 13 -5.47 4.07 -7.78
N GLY A 14 -6.13 3.26 -6.94
CA GLY A 14 -5.78 1.85 -6.73
C GLY A 14 -4.55 1.58 -5.85
N LYS A 15 -4.03 2.58 -5.14
CA LYS A 15 -2.81 2.48 -4.31
C LYS A 15 -2.89 1.37 -3.25
N SER A 16 -4.01 1.31 -2.52
CA SER A 16 -4.23 0.31 -1.47
C SER A 16 -4.36 -1.11 -2.04
N GLU A 17 -5.03 -1.27 -3.20
CA GLU A 17 -5.12 -2.57 -3.89
C GLU A 17 -3.76 -3.02 -4.41
N LEU A 18 -2.98 -2.12 -4.99
CA LEU A 18 -1.62 -2.43 -5.46
C LEU A 18 -0.70 -2.82 -4.30
N ALA A 19 -0.77 -2.12 -3.16
CA ALA A 19 0.02 -2.46 -1.97
C ALA A 19 -0.31 -3.87 -1.46
N ALA A 20 -1.60 -4.19 -1.33
CA ALA A 20 -2.05 -5.50 -0.89
C ALA A 20 -1.66 -6.62 -1.87
N TRP A 21 -1.81 -6.38 -3.17
CA TRP A 21 -1.44 -7.35 -4.21
C TRP A 21 0.07 -7.63 -4.22
N LEU A 22 0.91 -6.59 -4.17
CA LEU A 22 2.36 -6.75 -4.10
C LEU A 22 2.80 -7.48 -2.83
N ALA A 23 2.19 -7.17 -1.69
CA ALA A 23 2.47 -7.86 -0.43
C ALA A 23 2.19 -9.36 -0.52
N SER A 24 1.06 -9.74 -1.12
CA SER A 24 0.72 -11.15 -1.38
C SER A 24 1.72 -11.82 -2.34
N ALA A 25 2.01 -11.17 -3.47
CA ALA A 25 2.89 -11.71 -4.51
C ALA A 25 4.33 -11.92 -4.03
N TYR A 26 4.85 -11.03 -3.19
CA TYR A 26 6.21 -11.09 -2.65
C TYR A 26 6.29 -11.69 -1.24
N GLN A 27 5.19 -12.24 -0.72
CA GLN A 27 5.11 -12.82 0.62
C GLN A 27 5.67 -11.90 1.71
N THR A 28 5.28 -10.63 1.66
CA THR A 28 5.75 -9.58 2.57
C THR A 28 4.57 -8.84 3.21
N SER A 29 4.86 -7.95 4.15
CA SER A 29 3.84 -7.15 4.83
C SER A 29 3.61 -5.80 4.13
N TRP A 30 2.37 -5.30 4.20
CA TRP A 30 2.03 -3.92 3.86
C TRP A 30 1.24 -3.27 5.01
N VAL A 31 1.15 -1.94 4.97
CA VAL A 31 0.45 -1.14 5.99
C VAL A 31 -0.72 -0.39 5.31
N PRO A 32 -1.95 -0.47 5.85
CA PRO A 32 -3.11 0.28 5.36
C PRO A 32 -2.92 1.80 5.30
N GLU A 33 -3.60 2.45 4.36
CA GLU A 33 -3.65 3.91 4.25
C GLU A 33 -4.55 4.49 5.35
N TYR A 34 -3.94 5.03 6.41
CA TYR A 34 -4.64 5.56 7.59
C TYR A 34 -5.71 6.61 7.29
N ALA A 35 -5.45 7.49 6.30
CA ALA A 35 -6.38 8.55 5.94
C ALA A 35 -7.74 8.04 5.43
N ARG A 36 -7.82 6.78 4.95
CA ARG A 36 -9.05 6.20 4.42
C ARG A 36 -10.18 6.09 5.45
N GLU A 37 -9.84 6.03 6.73
CA GLU A 37 -10.82 5.95 7.83
C GLU A 37 -11.39 7.34 8.21
N TYR A 38 -10.83 8.43 7.67
CA TYR A 38 -11.16 9.80 8.05
C TYR A 38 -11.72 10.64 6.89
N LEU A 39 -11.85 10.06 5.70
CA LEU A 39 -12.47 10.65 4.50
C LEU A 39 -13.91 10.15 4.36
#